data_AF-A0A2N3TAB4-F1
#
_entry.id   AF-A0A2N3TAB4-F1
#
_cell.length_a   1.000
_cell.length_b   1.000
_cell.length_c   1.000
_cell.angle_alpha   90.00
_cell.angle_beta   90.00
_cell.angle_gamma   90.00
#
_symmetry.space_group_name_H-M   'P 1'
#
loop_
_entity.id
_entity.type
_entity.pdbx_description
1 polymer ?
#
loop_
_entity_poly.entity_id
_entity_poly.type
_entity_poly.pdbx_seq_one_letter_code
_entity_poly.pdbx_strand_id
1 'polypeptide(L)'
;MNYLSSITLIIVFISFFFAFFLFTVKTKNKLSNVFIGCYLIAIATEISVFFYGFYIDTHPVIDVLRDNISFLQSPLLFLYVLSMLYTNFKLQYKHLLHSIPFVLITILG
;
A
#
# COMPACT_ATOMS: atom_id res chain seq x y z
N MET A 1 -10.93 -13.20 -20.57
CA MET A 1 -10.16 -12.22 -19.77
C MET A 1 -9.69 -11.12 -20.70
N ASN A 2 -9.90 -9.86 -20.31
CA ASN A 2 -9.32 -8.73 -21.03
C ASN A 2 -7.80 -8.69 -20.81
N TYR A 3 -7.03 -8.24 -21.80
CA TYR A 3 -5.57 -8.09 -21.69
C TYR A 3 -5.16 -7.29 -20.44
N LEU A 4 -5.92 -6.24 -20.12
CA LEU A 4 -5.75 -5.44 -18.91
C LEU A 4 -5.84 -6.29 -17.63
N SER A 5 -6.87 -7.13 -17.51
CA SER A 5 -7.10 -7.98 -16.34
C SER A 5 -5.98 -9.00 -16.12
N SER A 6 -5.45 -9.59 -17.20
CA SER A 6 -4.31 -10.52 -17.12
C SER A 6 -3.03 -9.84 -16.66
N ILE A 7 -2.74 -8.64 -17.18
CA ILE A 7 -1.57 -7.84 -16.78
C ILE A 7 -1.69 -7.42 -15.31
N THR A 8 -2.86 -6.94 -14.90
CA THR A 8 -3.14 -6.57 -13.50
C THR A 8 -2.89 -7.74 -12.56
N LEU A 9 -3.37 -8.95 -12.88
CA LEU A 9 -3.17 -10.12 -12.03
C LEU A 9 -1.68 -10.44 -11.83
N ILE A 10 -0.86 -10.33 -12.88
CA ILE A 10 0.59 -10.53 -12.79
C ILE A 10 1.22 -9.46 -11.90
N ILE A 11 0.85 -8.19 -12.05
CA ILE A 11 1.38 -7.10 -11.24
C ILE A 11 1.01 -7.31 -9.76
N VAL A 12 -0.25 -7.62 -9.46
CA VAL A 12 -0.72 -7.89 -8.10
C VAL A 12 0.08 -9.04 -7.48
N PHE A 13 0.24 -10.15 -8.19
CA PHE A 13 1.00 -11.30 -7.72
C PHE A 13 2.46 -10.95 -7.40
N ILE A 14 3.14 -10.25 -8.32
CA ILE A 14 4.54 -9.83 -8.15
C ILE A 14 4.68 -8.87 -6.97
N SER A 15 3.76 -7.92 -6.82
CA SER A 15 3.75 -6.97 -5.70
C SER A 15 3.60 -7.67 -4.35
N PHE A 16 2.69 -8.64 -4.23
CA PHE A 16 2.54 -9.44 -3.01
C PHE A 16 3.76 -10.31 -2.73
N PHE A 17 4.33 -10.93 -3.77
CA PHE A 17 5.55 -11.72 -3.63
C PHE A 17 6.73 -10.88 -3.13
N PHE A 18 6.96 -9.71 -3.71
CA PHE A 18 8.00 -8.79 -3.26
C PHE A 18 7.74 -8.25 -1.86
N ALA A 19 6.50 -7.89 -1.53
CA ALA A 19 6.14 -7.45 -0.18
C ALA A 19 6.46 -8.53 0.87
N PHE A 20 6.09 -9.79 0.58
CA PHE A 20 6.41 -10.93 1.45
C PHE A 20 7.92 -11.12 1.61
N PHE A 21 8.69 -11.03 0.52
CA PHE A 21 10.15 -11.09 0.55
C PHE A 21 10.73 -9.98 1.43
N LEU A 22 10.27 -8.74 1.27
CA LEU A 22 10.71 -7.57 2.03
C LEU A 22 10.43 -7.71 3.53
N PHE A 23 9.29 -8.31 3.92
CA PHE A 23 8.97 -8.54 5.32
C PHE A 23 9.84 -9.62 5.97
N THR A 24 10.31 -10.58 5.18
CA THR A 24 11.04 -11.77 5.67
C THR A 24 12.56 -11.56 5.68
N VAL A 25 13.09 -10.78 4.73
CA VAL A 25 14.53 -10.60 4.57
C VAL A 25 15.16 -9.91 5.80
N LYS A 26 16.28 -10.47 6.28
CA LYS A 26 17.03 -9.90 7.39
C LYS A 26 17.89 -8.75 6.89
N THR A 27 17.56 -7.52 7.28
CA THR A 27 18.34 -6.32 6.93
C THR A 27 18.58 -5.45 8.15
N LYS A 28 19.62 -4.60 8.07
CA LYS A 28 19.90 -3.60 9.10
C LYS A 28 18.76 -2.60 9.26
N ASN A 29 17.99 -2.36 8.19
CA ASN A 29 16.88 -1.39 8.15
C ASN A 29 15.54 -2.06 7.85
N LYS A 30 15.10 -2.92 8.78
CA LYS A 30 13.85 -3.69 8.62
C LYS A 30 12.62 -2.79 8.47
N LEU A 31 12.60 -1.61 9.11
CA LEU A 31 11.48 -0.67 9.00
C LEU A 31 11.28 -0.15 7.57
N SER A 32 12.38 0.16 6.87
CA SER A 32 12.31 0.59 5.48
C SER A 32 11.70 -0.47 4.57
N ASN A 33 12.12 -1.73 4.74
CA ASN A 33 11.52 -2.85 4.02
C ASN A 33 10.04 -3.04 4.34
N VAL A 34 9.63 -2.79 5.59
CA VAL A 34 8.22 -2.84 5.98
C VAL A 34 7.41 -1.75 5.28
N PHE A 35 7.89 -0.49 5.24
CA PHE A 35 7.15 0.58 4.57
C PHE A 35 6.97 0.34 3.08
N ILE A 36 8.04 -0.03 2.38
CA ILE A 36 7.95 -0.30 0.93
C ILE A 36 7.14 -1.58 0.64
N GLY A 37 7.19 -2.59 1.51
CA GLY A 37 6.31 -3.76 1.41
C GLY A 37 4.83 -3.41 1.59
N CYS A 38 4.49 -2.59 2.60
CA CYS A 38 3.13 -2.09 2.78
C CYS A 38 2.66 -1.23 1.59
N TYR A 39 3.55 -0.41 1.03
CA TYR A 39 3.26 0.39 -0.16
C TYR A 39 2.92 -0.49 -1.38
N LEU A 40 3.68 -1.57 -1.60
CA LEU A 40 3.40 -2.53 -2.67
C LEU A 40 2.04 -3.21 -2.51
N ILE A 41 1.66 -3.56 -1.27
CA ILE A 41 0.33 -4.15 -0.97
C ILE A 41 -0.77 -3.12 -1.23
N ALA A 42 -0.57 -1.86 -0.83
CA ALA A 42 -1.55 -0.80 -1.05
C ALA A 42 -1.84 -0.60 -2.55
N ILE A 43 -0.78 -0.50 -3.38
CA ILE A 43 -0.93 -0.41 -4.84
C ILE A 43 -1.60 -1.67 -5.41
N ALA A 44 -1.16 -2.86 -4.98
CA ALA A 44 -1.75 -4.11 -5.44
C ALA A 44 -3.26 -4.18 -5.15
N THR A 45 -3.68 -3.64 -3.99
CA THR A 45 -5.08 -3.58 -3.59
C THR A 45 -5.87 -2.58 -4.44
N GLU A 46 -5.31 -1.40 -4.72
CA GLU A 46 -5.94 -0.40 -5.59
C GLU A 46 -6.16 -0.94 -7.01
N ILE A 47 -5.12 -1.45 -7.66
CA ILE A 47 -5.21 -1.92 -9.05
C ILE A 47 -6.03 -3.21 -9.19
N SER A 48 -6.26 -3.95 -8.09
CA SER A 48 -6.99 -5.22 -8.13
C SER A 48 -8.41 -5.10 -8.70
N VAL A 49 -9.02 -3.91 -8.65
CA VAL A 49 -10.33 -3.63 -9.25
C VAL A 49 -10.36 -3.90 -10.76
N PHE A 50 -9.25 -3.66 -11.47
CA PHE A 50 -9.15 -3.96 -12.90
C PHE A 50 -9.14 -5.46 -13.21
N PHE A 51 -8.95 -6.30 -12.18
CA PHE A 51 -9.10 -7.74 -12.28
C PHE A 51 -10.51 -8.18 -11.89
N TYR A 52 -10.94 -7.89 -10.66
CA TYR A 52 -12.19 -8.47 -10.13
C TYR A 52 -13.46 -7.69 -10.52
N GLY A 53 -13.36 -6.40 -10.82
CA GLY A 53 -14.52 -5.54 -11.10
C GLY A 53 -15.27 -5.90 -12.39
N PHE A 54 -14.71 -6.77 -13.23
CA PHE A 54 -15.40 -7.34 -14.40
C PHE A 54 -16.24 -8.58 -14.07
N TYR A 55 -16.06 -9.15 -12.87
CA TYR A 55 -16.60 -10.47 -12.51
C TYR A 55 -17.39 -10.47 -11.20
N ILE A 56 -17.10 -9.54 -10.30
CA ILE A 56 -17.64 -9.47 -8.95
C ILE A 56 -18.10 -8.04 -8.69
N ASP A 57 -19.40 -7.87 -8.49
CA ASP A 57 -19.96 -6.64 -7.94
C ASP A 57 -19.70 -6.62 -6.42
N THR A 58 -18.85 -5.69 -6.00
CA THR A 58 -18.56 -5.44 -4.58
C THR A 58 -19.56 -4.47 -3.98
N HIS A 59 -19.76 -4.56 -2.67
CA HIS A 59 -20.60 -3.59 -1.97
C HIS A 59 -19.93 -2.20 -2.02
N PRO A 60 -20.66 -1.09 -2.22
CA PRO A 60 -20.08 0.25 -2.37
C PRO A 60 -19.13 0.66 -1.24
N VAL A 61 -19.40 0.22 -0.02
CA VAL A 61 -18.53 0.45 1.16
C VAL A 61 -17.12 -0.15 0.96
N ILE A 62 -17.02 -1.32 0.32
CA ILE A 62 -15.74 -1.96 0.02
C ILE A 62 -14.99 -1.19 -1.05
N ASP A 63 -15.69 -0.68 -2.06
CA ASP A 63 -15.09 0.13 -3.12
C ASP A 63 -14.53 1.45 -2.57
N VAL A 64 -15.29 2.14 -1.72
CA VAL A 64 -14.83 3.36 -1.04
C VAL A 64 -13.63 3.06 -0.14
N LEU A 65 -13.67 1.97 0.63
CA LEU A 65 -12.56 1.58 1.50
C LEU A 65 -11.29 1.26 0.68
N ARG A 66 -11.43 0.58 -0.45
CA ARG A 66 -10.32 0.31 -1.38
C ARG A 66 -9.74 1.61 -1.91
N ASP A 67 -10.57 2.51 -2.42
CA ASP A 67 -10.10 3.77 -3.01
C ASP A 67 -9.43 4.66 -1.96
N ASN A 68 -9.87 4.57 -0.70
CA ASN A 68 -9.22 5.26 0.41
C ASN A 68 -7.78 4.75 0.67
N ILE A 69 -7.46 3.48 0.37
CA ILE A 69 -6.10 2.92 0.53
C ILE A 69 -5.06 3.71 -0.29
N SER A 70 -5.46 4.32 -1.41
CA SER A 70 -4.57 5.15 -2.23
C SER A 70 -4.00 6.36 -1.48
N PHE A 71 -4.76 6.93 -0.53
CA PHE A 71 -4.25 8.00 0.34
C PHE A 71 -3.16 7.53 1.30
N LEU A 72 -3.04 6.21 1.56
CA LEU A 72 -1.98 5.64 2.39
C LEU A 72 -0.67 5.46 1.61
N GLN A 73 -0.71 5.47 0.28
CA GLN A 73 0.48 5.28 -0.55
C GLN A 73 1.50 6.42 -0.39
N SER A 74 1.05 7.67 -0.42
CA SER A 74 1.91 8.84 -0.22
C SER A 74 2.64 8.86 1.14
N PRO A 75 1.97 8.66 2.30
CA PRO A 75 2.67 8.60 3.59
C PRO A 75 3.56 7.36 3.72
N LEU A 76 3.19 6.21 3.14
CA LEU A 76 4.04 5.02 3.14
C LEU A 76 5.34 5.26 2.37
N LEU A 77 5.26 5.87 1.18
CA LEU A 77 6.44 6.18 0.38
C LEU A 77 7.32 7.25 1.06
N PHE A 78 6.71 8.25 1.69
CA PHE A 78 7.43 9.23 2.50
C PHE A 78 8.18 8.59 3.68
N LEU A 79 7.51 7.71 4.45
CA LEU A 79 8.13 6.98 5.56
C LEU A 79 9.21 6.02 5.09
N TYR A 80 9.04 5.39 3.92
CA TYR A 80 10.07 4.58 3.29
C TYR A 80 11.34 5.40 3.02
N VAL A 81 11.23 6.52 2.31
CA VAL A 81 12.39 7.38 2.00
C VAL A 81 13.07 7.86 3.28
N LEU A 82 12.28 8.31 4.26
CA LEU A 82 12.79 8.79 5.53
C LEU A 82 13.53 7.70 6.31
N SER A 83 12.94 6.50 6.39
CA SER A 83 13.58 5.36 7.04
C SER A 83 14.86 4.94 6.34
N MET A 84 14.93 5.03 5.00
CA MET A 84 16.12 4.69 4.22
C MET A 84 17.27 5.67 4.45
N LEU A 85 16.98 6.97 4.48
CA LEU A 85 17.98 8.05 4.58
C LEU A 85 18.56 8.18 6.01
N TYR A 86 17.74 7.93 7.04
CA TYR A 86 18.15 8.12 8.43
C TYR A 86 18.56 6.78 9.07
N THR A 87 19.84 6.63 9.39
CA THR A 87 20.42 5.39 9.95
C THR A 87 19.87 5.01 11.33
N ASN A 88 19.33 5.98 12.09
CA ASN A 88 18.69 5.80 13.40
C ASN A 88 17.21 6.22 13.37
N PHE A 89 16.53 5.99 12.25
CA PHE A 89 15.12 6.34 12.14
C PHE A 89 14.28 5.58 13.17
N LYS A 90 13.69 6.33 14.12
CA LYS A 90 12.63 5.85 15.01
C LYS A 90 11.34 6.54 14.62
N LEU A 91 10.25 5.79 14.54
CA LEU A 91 8.94 6.32 14.21
C LEU A 91 8.53 7.36 15.27
N GLN A 92 8.68 8.64 14.97
CA GLN A 92 8.24 9.72 15.86
C GLN A 92 6.78 10.05 15.57
N TYR A 93 5.98 10.27 16.63
CA TYR A 93 4.56 10.63 16.54
C TYR A 93 4.28 11.83 15.61
N LYS A 94 5.25 12.72 15.42
CA LYS A 94 5.13 13.87 14.49
C LYS A 94 4.98 13.45 13.03
N HIS A 95 5.51 12.29 12.63
CA HIS A 95 5.35 11.77 11.26
C HIS A 95 3.99 11.10 11.05
N LEU A 96 3.35 10.60 12.11
CA LEU A 96 1.97 10.11 12.07
C LEU A 96 0.95 11.23 11.82
N LEU A 97 1.32 12.50 12.06
CA LEU A 97 0.47 13.64 11.70
C LEU A 97 0.23 13.74 10.18
N HIS A 98 1.15 13.24 9.34
CA HIS A 98 0.93 13.18 7.88
C HIS A 98 -0.07 12.08 7.45
N SER A 99 -0.45 11.17 8.35
CA SER A 99 -1.58 10.25 8.15
C SER A 99 -2.92 10.84 8.59
N ILE A 100 -2.97 12.05 9.17
CA ILE A 100 -4.24 12.70 9.54
C ILE A 100 -5.19 12.90 8.35
N PRO A 101 -4.74 13.34 7.15
CA PRO A 101 -5.63 13.48 6.00
C PRO A 101 -6.32 12.15 5.64
N PHE A 102 -5.58 11.03 5.73
CA PHE A 102 -6.11 9.68 5.51
C PHE A 102 -7.19 9.31 6.55
N VAL A 103 -6.92 9.56 7.83
CA VAL A 103 -7.87 9.25 8.92
C VAL A 103 -9.14 10.10 8.81
N LEU A 104 -9.01 11.39 8.48
CA LEU A 104 -10.16 12.28 8.32
C LEU A 104 -11.05 11.85 7.15
N ILE A 105 -10.46 11.54 5.99
CA ILE A 105 -11.23 11.09 4.81
C ILE A 105 -11.91 9.75 5.06
N THR A 106 -11.24 8.82 5.76
CA THR A 106 -11.79 7.48 6.06
C THR A 106 -12.96 7.52 7.07
N ILE A 107 -13.02 8.53 7.94
CA ILE A 107 -14.08 8.66 8.97
C ILE A 107 -15.25 9.52 8.48
N LEU A 108 -14.98 10.53 7.64
CA LEU A 108 -16.02 11.44 7.12
C LEU A 108 -16.67 10.97 5.81
N GLY A 109 -16.06 10.03 5.09
CA GLY A 109 -16.61 9.40 3.88
C GLY A 109 -17.46 8.17 4.19
#